data_AF-A0A349K5Q0-F1
#
_entry.id   AF-A0A349K5Q0-F1
#
_cell.length_a   1.000
_cell.length_b   1.000
_cell.length_c   1.000
_cell.angle_alpha   90.00
_cell.angle_beta   90.00
_cell.angle_gamma   90.00
#
_symmetry.space_group_name_H-M   'P 1'
#
loop_
_entity.id
_entity.type
_entity.pdbx_description
1 polymer ?
#
loop_
_entity_poly.entity_id
_entity_poly.type
_entity_poly.pdbx_seq_one_letter_code
_entity_poly.pdbx_strand_id
1 'polypeptide(L)' 'MTPYRVINEFMKATDPSQNIVTHDSGSPRDQVMPFYESGGPGTYLGWGKSHGLGTGLGLNMGAKLASPEKFVVNFM' A
#
# COMPACT_ATOMS: atom_id res chain seq x y z
N MET A 1 -5.49 -18.99 4.66
CA MET A 1 -5.65 -17.65 4.06
C MET A 1 -4.38 -17.35 3.27
N THR A 2 -4.46 -16.93 2.00
CA THR A 2 -3.28 -16.59 1.18
C THR A 2 -3.14 -15.06 1.07
N PRO A 3 -1.92 -14.51 0.97
CA PRO A 3 -1.72 -13.07 0.80
C PRO A 3 -2.42 -12.51 -0.44
N TYR A 4 -2.40 -13.25 -1.54
CA TYR A 4 -3.08 -12.88 -2.78
C TYR A 4 -4.59 -12.77 -2.61
N ARG A 5 -5.21 -13.64 -1.80
CA ARG A 5 -6.63 -13.53 -1.48
C ARG A 5 -6.89 -12.26 -0.66
N VAL A 6 -6.03 -11.92 0.30
CA VAL A 6 -6.18 -10.68 1.08
C VAL A 6 -6.10 -9.45 0.16
N ILE A 7 -5.11 -9.38 -0.73
CA ILE A 7 -4.96 -8.28 -1.70
C ILE A 7 -6.19 -8.18 -2.62
N ASN A 8 -6.65 -9.31 -3.16
CA ASN A 8 -7.82 -9.36 -4.02
C ASN A 8 -9.10 -8.90 -3.32
N GLU A 9 -9.34 -9.38 -2.10
CA GLU A 9 -10.52 -8.96 -1.33
C GLU A 9 -10.41 -7.49 -0.87
N PHE A 10 -9.20 -7.00 -0.58
CA PHE A 10 -8.96 -5.59 -0.30
C PHE A 10 -9.33 -4.68 -1.49
N MET A 11 -8.90 -5.05 -2.70
CA MET A 11 -9.25 -4.30 -3.92
C MET A 11 -10.75 -4.32 -4.22
N LYS A 12 -11.46 -5.40 -3.89
CA LYS A 12 -12.93 -5.45 -4.03
C LYS A 12 -13.68 -4.64 -2.97
N ALA A 13 -13.09 -4.51 -1.78
CA ALA A 13 -13.73 -3.88 -0.63
C ALA A 13 -13.50 -2.37 -0.56
N THR A 14 -12.61 -1.82 -1.38
CA THR A 14 -12.18 -0.41 -1.30
C THR A 14 -12.10 0.23 -2.67
N ASP A 15 -12.20 1.57 -2.70
CA ASP A 15 -11.99 2.35 -3.93
C ASP A 15 -10.51 2.76 -4.02
N PRO A 16 -9.74 2.24 -5.01
CA PRO A 16 -8.31 2.53 -5.12
C PRO A 16 -8.01 4.02 -5.36
N SER A 17 -8.98 4.82 -5.83
CA SER A 17 -8.82 6.28 -5.98
C SER A 17 -8.84 7.03 -4.64
N GLN A 18 -9.52 6.44 -3.64
CA GLN A 18 -9.64 6.94 -2.27
C GLN A 18 -8.61 6.34 -1.32
N ASN A 19 -7.81 5.40 -1.81
CA ASN A 19 -6.77 4.74 -1.04
C ASN A 19 -5.40 5.39 -1.26
N ILE A 20 -4.54 5.33 -0.24
CA ILE A 20 -3.09 5.43 -0.40
C ILE A 20 -2.46 4.17 0.19
N VAL A 21 -1.80 3.37 -0.64
CA VAL A 21 -1.20 2.10 -0.23
C VAL A 21 0.32 2.21 -0.13
N THR A 22 0.84 1.73 0.99
CA THR A 22 2.26 1.48 1.25
C THR A 22 2.47 0.00 1.51
N HIS A 23 3.69 -0.49 1.38
CA HIS A 23 4.07 -1.83 1.82
C HIS A 23 5.36 -1.76 2.63
N ASP A 24 5.84 -2.84 3.23
CA ASP A 24 7.20 -2.95 3.77
C ASP A 24 8.12 -3.73 2.82
N SER A 25 9.42 -3.72 3.13
CA SER A 25 10.43 -4.46 2.37
C SER A 25 10.25 -5.97 2.57
N GLY A 26 10.60 -6.76 1.53
CA GLY A 26 10.53 -8.22 1.58
C GLY A 26 9.22 -8.78 1.04
N SER A 27 8.69 -9.80 1.71
CA SER A 27 7.54 -10.56 1.22
C SER A 27 6.30 -9.70 0.93
N PRO A 28 5.93 -8.70 1.77
CA PRO A 28 4.78 -7.84 1.48
C PRO A 28 4.92 -7.05 0.17
N ARG A 29 6.10 -6.48 -0.11
CA ARG A 29 6.39 -5.82 -1.40
C ARG A 29 6.17 -6.78 -2.56
N ASP A 30 6.80 -7.94 -2.49
CA ASP A 30 6.81 -8.89 -3.61
C ASP A 30 5.42 -9.52 -3.84
N GLN A 31 4.58 -9.55 -2.80
CA GLN A 31 3.19 -10.00 -2.89
C GLN A 31 2.23 -8.91 -3.35
N VAL A 32 2.41 -7.64 -2.97
CA VAL A 32 1.50 -6.54 -3.31
C VAL A 32 1.81 -5.97 -4.68
N MET A 33 3.09 -5.68 -4.96
CA MET A 33 3.52 -4.96 -6.15
C MET A 33 3.01 -5.58 -7.48
N PRO A 34 2.97 -6.91 -7.68
CA PRO A 34 2.53 -7.47 -8.96
C PRO A 34 1.02 -7.48 -9.15
N PHE A 35 0.23 -7.33 -8.08
CA PHE A 35 -1.20 -7.63 -8.09
C PHE A 35 -2.10 -6.46 -7.66
N TYR A 36 -1.58 -5.49 -6.91
CA TYR A 36 -2.37 -4.33 -6.49
C TYR A 36 -2.49 -3.30 -7.62
N GLU A 37 -3.72 -2.93 -7.95
CA GLU A 37 -4.01 -1.87 -8.93
C GLU A 37 -4.25 -0.53 -8.20
N SER A 38 -3.48 0.49 -8.55
CA SER A 38 -3.56 1.81 -7.94
C SER A 38 -4.58 2.70 -8.65
N GLY A 39 -5.25 3.59 -7.91
CA GLY A 39 -6.34 4.43 -8.44
C GLY A 39 -5.90 5.76 -9.03
N GLY A 40 -4.63 5.89 -9.41
CA GLY A 40 -4.06 7.10 -10.02
C GLY A 40 -2.85 7.68 -9.27
N PRO A 41 -2.37 8.86 -9.69
CA PRO A 41 -1.18 9.49 -9.10
C PRO A 41 -1.31 9.67 -7.58
N GLY A 42 -0.26 9.30 -6.84
CA GLY A 42 -0.20 9.45 -5.39
C GLY A 42 -1.01 8.44 -4.57
N THR A 43 -1.65 7.44 -5.19
CA THR A 43 -2.43 6.41 -4.49
C THR A 43 -1.63 5.15 -4.12
N TYR A 44 -0.38 5.06 -4.57
CA TYR A 44 0.56 3.99 -4.21
C TYR A 44 1.95 4.59 -3.97
N LEU A 45 2.47 4.41 -2.75
CA LEU A 45 3.79 4.89 -2.34
C LEU A 45 4.71 3.68 -2.12
N GLY A 46 5.17 3.13 -3.24
CA GLY A 46 6.18 2.06 -3.26
C GLY A 46 7.59 2.60 -3.51
N TRP A 47 8.57 1.70 -3.50
CA TRP A 47 9.97 2.04 -3.74
C TRP A 47 10.69 1.03 -4.62
N GLY A 48 11.53 1.54 -5.52
CA GLY A 48 12.27 0.72 -6.50
C GLY A 48 13.66 0.23 -6.06
N LYS A 49 14.18 0.66 -4.90
CA LYS A 49 15.55 0.35 -4.42
C LYS A 49 15.54 -0.10 -2.95
N SER A 50 16.68 -0.54 -2.42
CA SER A 50 16.82 -0.94 -1.00
C SER A 50 16.40 0.17 -0.04
N HIS A 51 15.40 -0.14 0.80
CA HIS A 51 14.93 0.67 1.92
C HIS A 51 14.82 -0.21 3.17
N GLY A 52 14.94 0.41 4.35
CA GLY A 52 14.87 -0.29 5.62
C GLY A 52 13.51 -0.94 5.85
N LEU A 53 13.50 -2.14 6.43
CA LEU A 53 12.28 -2.75 6.96
C LEU A 53 11.57 -1.78 7.92
N GLY A 54 10.25 -1.64 7.81
CA GLY A 54 9.45 -0.72 8.62
C GLY A 54 9.27 0.68 8.02
N THR A 55 9.89 0.96 6.86
CA THR A 55 9.73 2.26 6.16
C THR A 55 8.27 2.51 5.75
N GLY A 56 7.50 1.45 5.45
CA GLY A 56 6.11 1.56 5.01
C GLY A 56 5.21 2.29 6.01
N LEU A 57 5.41 2.05 7.31
CA LEU A 57 4.61 2.71 8.36
C LEU A 57 4.85 4.22 8.43
N GLY A 58 6.10 4.67 8.31
CA GLY A 58 6.44 6.09 8.32
C GLY A 58 5.84 6.83 7.12
N LEU A 59 5.90 6.22 5.93
CA LEU A 59 5.26 6.76 4.73
C LEU A 59 3.74 6.81 4.86
N ASN A 60 3.13 5.78 5.45
CA ASN A 60 1.69 5.73 5.71
C ASN A 60 1.25 6.87 6.65
N MET A 61 1.96 7.10 7.74
CA MET A 61 1.67 8.21 8.66
C MET A 61 1.75 9.56 7.95
N GLY A 62 2.80 9.78 7.14
CA GLY A 62 2.95 11.00 6.36
C GLY A 62 1.82 11.19 5.34
N ALA A 63 1.44 10.12 4.64
CA ALA A 63 0.33 10.14 3.69
C ALA A 63 -1.00 10.48 4.38
N LYS A 64 -1.26 9.95 5.58
CA LYS A 64 -2.48 10.25 6.34
C LYS A 64 -2.51 11.68 6.86
N LEU A 65 -1.36 12.26 7.21
CA LEU A 65 -1.25 13.68 7.56
C LEU A 65 -1.49 14.59 6.35
N ALA A 66 -0.97 14.22 5.18
CA ALA A 66 -1.10 15.02 3.95
C ALA A 66 -2.49 14.91 3.30
N SER A 67 -3.17 13.77 3.44
CA SER A 67 -4.51 13.52 2.91
C SER A 67 -5.41 12.86 3.97
N PRO A 68 -5.89 13.63 4.96
CA PRO A 68 -6.64 13.10 6.11
C PRO A 68 -7.93 12.38 5.76
N GLU A 69 -8.54 12.70 4.62
CA GLU A 69 -9.77 12.12 4.10
C GLU A 69 -9.56 10.73 3.47
N LYS A 70 -8.36 10.44 2.96
CA LYS A 70 -8.08 9.19 2.26
C LYS A 70 -7.91 8.01 3.21
N PHE A 71 -8.25 6.82 2.74
CA PHE A 71 -7.97 5.58 3.48
C PHE A 71 -6.53 5.14 3.21
N VAL A 72 -5.69 5.16 4.23
CA VAL A 72 -4.24 4.89 4.07
C VAL A 72 -3.91 3.54 4.69
N VAL A 73 -3.27 2.66 3.94
CA VAL A 73 -3.07 1.24 4.30
C VAL A 73 -1.62 0.82 4.09
N ASN A 74 -1.04 0.14 5.08
CA ASN A 74 0.30 -0.40 5.02
C ASN A 74 0.25 -1.94 4.99
N PHE A 75 0.80 -2.55 3.95
CA PHE A 75 1.02 -3.99 3.88
C PHE A 75 2.40 -4.34 4.44
N MET A 76 2.43 -4.84 5.67
CA MET A 76 3.65 -5.23 6.40
C MET A 76 3.72 -6.71 6.71
#